data_AF-A0A7V9K6W2-F1
#
_entry.id   AF-A0A7V9K6W2-F1
#
_cell.length_a   1.000
_cell.length_b   1.000
_cell.length_c   1.000
_cell.angle_alpha   90.00
_cell.angle_beta   90.00
_cell.angle_gamma   90.00
#
_symmetry.space_group_name_H-M   'P 1'
#
loop_
_entity.id
_entity.type
_entity.pdbx_description
1 polymer ?
#
loop_
_entity_poly.entity_id
_entity_poly.type
_entity_poly.pdbx_seq_one_letter_code
_entity_poly.pdbx_strand_id
1 'polypeptide(L)'
;LLAATAGLGDVLAAEVVSAYWLGGELLDAVDPVALRATVKRGFRGQPGVAERLADTPDALTAGAGASHGFHVFVVYPWVGLLGPGSDVPRSVLDSCRVRWGTVESVGDETARVVSRPLTWDGTSLGLGAERAETCRWTRGRHAFVRELKPGHQVALHWDWICDRLDDPSVAELTDRTQRQLISTNAWLAQRSHPT
;
A
#
# COMPACT_ATOMS: atom_id res chain seq x y z
N LEU A 1 -14.24 -7.53 -8.14
CA LEU A 1 -13.20 -8.40 -8.73
C LEU A 1 -12.69 -9.35 -7.68
N LEU A 2 -12.06 -8.85 -6.61
CA LEU A 2 -11.48 -9.69 -5.55
C LEU A 2 -12.48 -10.66 -4.89
N ALA A 3 -13.67 -10.19 -4.50
CA ALA A 3 -14.72 -11.06 -3.97
C ALA A 3 -15.15 -12.15 -4.97
N ALA A 4 -15.36 -11.79 -6.23
CA ALA A 4 -15.71 -12.75 -7.28
C ALA A 4 -14.59 -13.79 -7.50
N THR A 5 -13.32 -13.39 -7.45
CA THR A 5 -12.16 -14.30 -7.51
C THR A 5 -12.15 -15.26 -6.31
N ALA A 6 -12.56 -14.81 -5.13
CA ALA A 6 -12.72 -15.65 -3.94
C ALA A 6 -13.99 -16.53 -3.97
N GLY A 7 -14.84 -16.44 -5.00
CA GLY A 7 -16.14 -17.10 -5.04
C GLY A 7 -17.17 -16.50 -4.08
N LEU A 8 -16.94 -15.26 -3.62
CA LEU A 8 -17.78 -14.55 -2.67
C LEU A 8 -18.64 -13.49 -3.38
N GLY A 9 -19.89 -13.35 -2.93
CA GLY A 9 -20.80 -12.30 -3.38
C GLY A 9 -20.62 -10.97 -2.63
N ASP A 10 -20.08 -11.02 -1.41
CA ASP A 10 -19.89 -9.84 -0.56
C ASP A 10 -18.50 -9.23 -0.79
N VAL A 11 -18.48 -7.99 -1.27
CA VAL A 11 -17.25 -7.22 -1.49
C VAL A 11 -16.61 -6.71 -0.20
N LEU A 12 -17.33 -6.79 0.92
CA LEU A 12 -16.88 -6.42 2.25
C LEU A 12 -16.65 -7.63 3.16
N ALA A 13 -16.68 -8.85 2.61
CA ALA A 13 -16.29 -10.05 3.36
C ALA A 13 -14.90 -9.88 3.97
N ALA A 14 -14.71 -10.36 5.20
CA ALA A 14 -13.50 -10.11 5.99
C ALA A 14 -12.23 -10.55 5.26
N GLU A 15 -12.27 -11.68 4.56
CA GLU A 15 -11.17 -12.23 3.78
C GLU A 15 -10.85 -11.33 2.56
N VAL A 16 -11.86 -10.75 1.92
CA VAL A 16 -11.69 -9.83 0.78
C VAL A 16 -11.05 -8.53 1.25
N VAL A 17 -11.53 -7.98 2.37
CA VAL A 17 -10.99 -6.74 2.96
C VAL A 17 -9.57 -6.96 3.45
N SER A 18 -9.30 -8.08 4.14
CA SER A 18 -7.97 -8.45 4.60
C SER A 18 -7.00 -8.61 3.42
N ALA A 19 -7.39 -9.35 2.38
CA ALA A 19 -6.58 -9.52 1.18
C ALA A 19 -6.28 -8.19 0.46
N TYR A 20 -7.29 -7.33 0.33
CA TYR A 20 -7.12 -6.00 -0.26
C TYR A 20 -6.17 -5.12 0.55
N TRP A 21 -6.24 -5.19 1.88
CA TRP A 21 -5.52 -4.30 2.78
C TRP A 21 -4.09 -4.75 3.10
N LEU A 22 -3.92 -6.02 3.49
CA LEU A 22 -2.65 -6.58 3.96
C LEU A 22 -1.91 -7.37 2.88
N GLY A 23 -2.65 -7.91 1.92
CA GLY A 23 -2.14 -8.88 0.95
C GLY A 23 -2.71 -10.27 1.19
N GLY A 24 -2.26 -11.23 0.39
CA GLY A 24 -2.60 -12.64 0.51
C GLY A 24 -2.58 -13.33 -0.84
N GLU A 25 -2.59 -14.66 -0.82
CA GLU A 25 -2.63 -15.50 -2.02
C GLU A 25 -3.82 -15.18 -2.94
N LEU A 26 -4.93 -14.67 -2.38
CA LEU A 26 -6.09 -14.24 -3.16
C LEU A 26 -5.75 -13.15 -4.19
N LEU A 27 -4.77 -12.28 -3.88
CA LEU A 27 -4.33 -11.26 -4.83
C LEU A 27 -3.64 -11.87 -6.05
N ASP A 28 -2.91 -12.97 -5.87
CA ASP A 28 -2.13 -13.64 -6.92
C ASP A 28 -3.06 -14.44 -7.87
N ALA A 29 -4.29 -14.72 -7.46
CA ALA A 29 -5.33 -15.33 -8.29
C ALA A 29 -6.06 -14.33 -9.20
N VAL A 30 -5.82 -13.02 -9.05
CA VAL A 30 -6.46 -11.99 -9.88
C VAL A 30 -5.67 -11.76 -11.16
N ASP A 31 -6.31 -11.93 -12.31
CA ASP A 31 -5.73 -11.58 -13.62
C ASP A 31 -5.38 -10.08 -13.68
N PRO A 32 -4.10 -9.70 -13.90
CA PRO A 32 -3.67 -8.32 -14.05
C PRO A 32 -4.43 -7.55 -15.13
N VAL A 33 -4.74 -8.18 -16.26
CA VAL A 33 -5.44 -7.52 -17.37
C VAL A 33 -6.88 -7.20 -16.96
N ALA A 34 -7.58 -8.17 -16.36
CA ALA A 34 -8.91 -7.96 -15.80
C ALA A 34 -8.94 -6.89 -14.70
N LEU A 35 -7.90 -6.81 -13.86
CA LEU A 35 -7.75 -5.76 -12.84
C LEU A 35 -7.65 -4.38 -13.47
N ARG A 36 -6.73 -4.16 -14.42
CA ARG A 36 -6.60 -2.86 -15.11
C ARG A 36 -7.89 -2.47 -15.84
N ALA A 37 -8.53 -3.41 -16.53
CA ALA A 37 -9.79 -3.17 -17.22
C ALA A 37 -10.92 -2.77 -16.25
N THR A 38 -10.99 -3.43 -15.09
CA THR A 38 -11.98 -3.13 -14.04
C THR A 38 -11.75 -1.74 -13.46
N VAL A 39 -10.51 -1.38 -13.12
CA VAL A 39 -10.19 -0.05 -12.58
C VAL A 39 -10.41 1.03 -13.63
N LYS A 40 -9.96 0.82 -14.89
CA LYS A 40 -10.20 1.75 -16.00
C LYS A 40 -11.69 2.03 -16.20
N ARG A 41 -12.56 1.01 -16.03
CA ARG A 41 -14.02 1.18 -16.08
C ARG A 41 -14.57 1.96 -14.89
N GLY A 42 -14.13 1.65 -13.67
CA GLY A 42 -14.59 2.32 -12.44
C GLY A 42 -14.18 3.79 -12.37
N PHE A 43 -13.04 4.15 -12.95
CA PHE A 43 -12.47 5.49 -12.95
C PHE A 43 -12.73 6.24 -14.27
N ARG A 44 -13.71 5.82 -15.09
CA ARG A 44 -14.07 6.52 -16.32
C ARG A 44 -14.39 7.98 -16.05
N GLY A 45 -13.79 8.87 -16.84
CA GLY A 45 -13.95 10.32 -16.70
C GLY A 45 -12.98 10.97 -15.71
N GLN A 46 -12.19 10.20 -14.95
CA GLN A 46 -11.10 10.77 -14.15
C GLN A 46 -9.88 11.05 -15.04
N PRO A 47 -9.40 12.30 -15.12
CA PRO A 47 -8.27 12.66 -15.97
C PRO A 47 -7.00 11.87 -15.64
N GLY A 48 -6.29 11.42 -16.67
CA GLY A 48 -4.98 10.79 -16.54
C GLY A 48 -4.99 9.33 -16.07
N VAL A 49 -6.11 8.78 -15.56
CA VAL A 49 -6.16 7.37 -15.10
C VAL A 49 -6.09 6.40 -16.27
N ALA A 50 -6.82 6.68 -17.35
CA ALA A 50 -6.91 5.79 -18.50
C ALA A 50 -5.57 5.67 -19.25
N GLU A 51 -4.84 6.78 -19.36
CA GLU A 51 -3.52 6.90 -19.99
C GLU A 51 -2.49 6.15 -19.17
N ARG A 52 -2.43 6.38 -17.85
CA ARG A 52 -1.48 5.69 -16.97
C ARG A 52 -1.68 4.19 -16.96
N LEU A 53 -2.93 3.72 -16.96
CA LEU A 53 -3.23 2.28 -17.05
C LEU A 53 -2.93 1.68 -18.43
N ALA A 54 -2.93 2.47 -19.50
CA ALA A 54 -2.58 2.00 -20.83
C ALA A 54 -1.07 1.67 -20.94
N ASP A 55 -0.23 2.49 -20.30
CA ASP A 55 1.23 2.36 -20.32
C ASP A 55 1.78 1.50 -19.15
N THR A 56 0.90 0.89 -18.36
CA THR A 56 1.27 0.06 -17.21
C THR A 56 1.59 -1.39 -17.66
N PRO A 57 2.81 -1.90 -17.46
CA PRO A 57 3.14 -3.29 -17.76
C PRO A 57 2.38 -4.29 -16.88
N ASP A 58 2.16 -5.49 -17.40
CA ASP A 58 1.55 -6.59 -16.64
C ASP A 58 2.34 -6.92 -15.37
N ALA A 59 3.67 -6.88 -15.44
CA ALA A 59 4.53 -7.11 -14.28
C ALA A 59 4.34 -6.09 -13.15
N LEU A 60 4.13 -4.81 -13.49
CA LEU A 60 3.81 -3.77 -12.49
C LEU A 60 2.43 -4.00 -11.86
N THR A 61 1.46 -4.39 -12.69
CA THR A 61 0.11 -4.70 -12.20
C THR A 61 0.10 -5.94 -11.30
N ALA A 62 0.80 -7.00 -11.71
CA ALA A 62 0.90 -8.24 -10.95
C ALA A 62 1.66 -8.04 -9.63
N GLY A 63 2.77 -7.30 -9.65
CA GLY A 63 3.56 -7.02 -8.45
C GLY A 63 2.78 -6.21 -7.40
N ALA A 64 1.94 -5.27 -7.84
CA ALA A 64 1.06 -4.54 -6.94
C ALA A 64 -0.16 -5.36 -6.48
N GLY A 65 -0.65 -6.27 -7.32
CA GLY A 65 -1.82 -7.12 -7.07
C GLY A 65 -3.11 -6.32 -6.96
N ALA A 66 -4.26 -6.96 -6.72
CA ALA A 66 -5.53 -6.25 -6.48
C ALA A 66 -5.63 -5.66 -5.05
N SER A 67 -4.53 -5.09 -4.54
CA SER A 67 -4.40 -4.52 -3.19
C SER A 67 -4.70 -3.02 -3.17
N HIS A 68 -4.77 -2.44 -1.96
CA HIS A 68 -4.73 -0.99 -1.76
C HIS A 68 -3.51 -0.35 -2.43
N GLY A 69 -2.34 -1.01 -2.33
CA GLY A 69 -1.10 -0.54 -2.91
C GLY A 69 -1.13 -0.42 -4.44
N PHE A 70 -2.01 -1.14 -5.15
CA PHE A 70 -2.23 -0.91 -6.59
C PHE A 70 -2.69 0.51 -6.89
N HIS A 71 -3.58 1.05 -6.06
CA HIS A 71 -4.00 2.44 -6.24
C HIS A 71 -2.85 3.40 -5.99
N VAL A 72 -2.04 3.14 -4.97
CA VAL A 72 -0.91 3.98 -4.56
C VAL A 72 0.21 4.00 -5.59
N PHE A 73 0.66 2.82 -6.05
CA PHE A 73 1.83 2.66 -6.90
C PHE A 73 1.51 2.66 -8.41
N VAL A 74 0.25 2.45 -8.82
CA VAL A 74 -0.13 2.32 -10.24
C VAL A 74 -1.21 3.33 -10.65
N VAL A 75 -2.31 3.40 -9.90
CA VAL A 75 -3.50 4.20 -10.30
C VAL A 75 -3.40 5.67 -9.92
N TYR A 76 -2.53 6.06 -8.99
CA TYR A 76 -2.29 7.45 -8.60
C TYR A 76 -0.98 7.99 -9.20
N PRO A 77 -0.88 9.31 -9.45
CA PRO A 77 0.19 9.84 -10.29
C PRO A 77 1.56 9.88 -9.58
N TRP A 78 1.60 9.64 -8.27
CA TRP A 78 2.75 9.96 -7.42
C TRP A 78 4.05 9.26 -7.81
N VAL A 79 4.00 8.00 -8.26
CA VAL A 79 5.21 7.31 -8.77
C VAL A 79 5.78 8.01 -9.99
N GLY A 80 4.92 8.44 -10.92
CA GLY A 80 5.34 9.18 -12.12
C GLY A 80 5.84 10.60 -11.86
N LEU A 81 5.64 11.12 -10.63
CA LEU A 81 6.13 12.42 -10.19
C LEU A 81 7.45 12.32 -9.41
N LEU A 82 8.02 11.12 -9.24
CA LEU A 82 9.36 10.95 -8.67
C LEU A 82 10.41 11.50 -9.64
N GLY A 83 11.31 12.33 -9.11
CA GLY A 83 12.34 13.07 -9.82
C GLY A 83 13.02 14.11 -8.89
N PRO A 84 13.60 15.20 -9.43
CA PRO A 84 14.05 16.31 -8.60
C PRO A 84 12.89 16.86 -7.74
N GLY A 85 13.08 16.98 -6.42
CA GLY A 85 12.02 17.45 -5.51
C GLY A 85 10.99 16.38 -5.09
N SER A 86 11.41 15.11 -5.05
CA SER A 86 10.54 13.96 -4.71
C SER A 86 9.97 13.92 -3.29
N ASP A 87 10.23 14.90 -2.42
CA ASP A 87 9.79 14.85 -1.02
C ASP A 87 8.26 14.74 -0.88
N VAL A 88 7.50 15.52 -1.67
CA VAL A 88 6.04 15.45 -1.65
C VAL A 88 5.54 14.12 -2.24
N PRO A 89 5.89 13.71 -3.48
CA PRO A 89 5.45 12.42 -4.00
C PRO A 89 5.83 11.23 -3.12
N ARG A 90 7.07 11.20 -2.61
CA ARG A 90 7.55 10.14 -1.71
C ARG A 90 6.75 10.12 -0.39
N SER A 91 6.52 11.27 0.23
CA SER A 91 5.76 11.33 1.49
C SER A 91 4.31 10.90 1.30
N VAL A 92 3.67 11.21 0.16
CA VAL A 92 2.32 10.72 -0.14
C VAL A 92 2.31 9.22 -0.40
N LEU A 93 3.27 8.69 -1.18
CA LEU A 93 3.40 7.24 -1.38
C LEU A 93 3.60 6.50 -0.05
N ASP A 94 4.46 7.02 0.82
CA ASP A 94 4.75 6.42 2.13
C ASP A 94 3.54 6.48 3.06
N SER A 95 2.81 7.60 3.04
CA SER A 95 1.61 7.80 3.86
C SER A 95 0.44 6.93 3.39
N CYS A 96 0.26 6.80 2.07
CA CYS A 96 -0.86 6.07 1.47
C CYS A 96 -0.62 4.55 1.38
N ARG A 97 0.62 4.06 1.29
CA ARG A 97 0.83 2.61 1.39
C ARG A 97 0.45 2.14 2.80
N VAL A 98 -0.05 0.91 2.90
CA VAL A 98 -0.22 0.28 4.20
C VAL A 98 1.17 -0.08 4.72
N ARG A 99 1.59 0.54 5.83
CA ARG A 99 2.87 0.24 6.49
C ARG A 99 2.60 -0.70 7.66
N TRP A 100 3.68 -1.25 8.22
CA TRP A 100 3.64 -1.91 9.52
C TRP A 100 4.71 -1.30 10.44
N GLY A 101 4.51 -1.48 11.74
CA GLY A 101 5.47 -1.09 12.74
C GLY A 101 5.18 -1.67 14.12
N THR A 102 6.12 -1.47 15.03
CA THR A 102 6.03 -1.93 16.42
C THR A 102 5.68 -0.77 17.33
N VAL A 103 4.66 -0.93 18.17
CA VAL A 103 4.29 0.08 19.16
C VAL A 103 5.38 0.18 20.23
N GLU A 104 5.96 1.37 20.39
CA GLU A 104 6.96 1.68 21.42
C GLU A 104 6.29 2.15 22.71
N SER A 105 5.33 3.08 22.60
CA SER A 105 4.56 3.59 23.74
C SER A 105 3.16 4.02 23.32
N VAL A 106 2.22 4.00 24.26
CA VAL A 106 0.81 4.34 24.04
C VAL A 106 0.44 5.50 24.96
N GLY A 107 -0.12 6.56 24.41
CA GLY A 107 -0.77 7.65 25.12
C GLY A 107 -2.29 7.65 24.87
N ASP A 108 -2.95 8.73 25.28
CA ASP A 108 -4.42 8.82 25.29
C ASP A 108 -5.04 8.70 23.89
N GLU A 109 -4.60 9.53 22.95
CA GLU A 109 -5.11 9.52 21.56
C GLU A 109 -4.09 9.06 20.51
N THR A 110 -2.81 9.06 20.88
CA THR A 110 -1.70 8.73 20.01
C THR A 110 -0.79 7.67 20.63
N ALA A 111 0.00 7.01 19.78
CA ALA A 111 1.03 6.07 20.15
C ALA A 111 2.30 6.37 19.35
N ARG A 112 3.46 6.06 19.93
CA ARG A 112 4.72 6.04 19.20
C ARG A 112 4.90 4.68 18.57
N VAL A 113 5.15 4.64 17.26
CA VAL A 113 5.34 3.41 16.50
C VAL A 113 6.66 3.48 15.76
N VAL A 114 7.47 2.44 15.86
CA VAL A 114 8.71 2.30 15.09
C VAL A 114 8.37 1.59 13.79
N SER A 115 8.57 2.27 12.66
CA SER A 115 8.29 1.76 11.32
C SER A 115 9.44 2.11 10.37
N ARG A 116 9.43 1.54 9.16
CA ARG A 116 10.41 1.86 8.11
C ARG A 116 9.76 2.74 7.04
N PRO A 117 10.19 4.00 6.84
CA PRO A 117 9.63 4.88 5.82
C PRO A 117 10.14 4.55 4.42
N LEU A 118 9.44 4.99 3.38
CA LEU A 118 9.97 4.97 2.02
C LEU A 118 11.11 5.98 1.83
N THR A 119 12.15 5.54 1.14
CA THR A 119 13.27 6.34 0.65
C THR A 119 13.23 6.45 -0.86
N TRP A 120 13.86 7.50 -1.39
CA TRP A 120 14.10 7.68 -2.82
C TRP A 120 15.57 8.07 -3.01
N ASP A 121 16.32 7.32 -3.80
CA ASP A 121 17.76 7.58 -4.03
C ASP A 121 18.04 8.42 -5.29
N GLY A 122 16.99 8.85 -6.00
CA GLY A 122 17.09 9.48 -7.32
C GLY A 122 16.67 8.56 -8.47
N THR A 123 16.63 7.25 -8.24
CA THR A 123 16.34 6.21 -9.23
C THR A 123 15.38 5.14 -8.75
N SER A 124 15.44 4.78 -7.47
CA SER A 124 14.70 3.67 -6.90
C SER A 124 14.08 4.02 -5.55
N LEU A 125 12.90 3.44 -5.30
CA LEU A 125 12.25 3.43 -4.00
C LEU A 125 12.82 2.31 -3.13
N GLY A 126 12.97 2.56 -1.84
CA GLY A 126 13.40 1.57 -0.86
C GLY A 126 12.72 1.76 0.50
N LEU A 127 13.00 0.84 1.43
CA LEU A 127 12.64 0.99 2.85
C LEU A 127 13.85 1.48 3.63
N GLY A 128 13.72 2.64 4.26
CA GLY A 128 14.76 3.26 5.07
C GLY A 128 15.03 2.54 6.39
N ALA A 129 15.90 3.15 7.20
CA ALA A 129 16.11 2.73 8.58
C ALA A 129 14.84 2.93 9.41
N GLU A 130 14.70 2.11 10.45
CA GLU A 130 13.61 2.24 11.41
C GLU A 130 13.60 3.63 12.06
N ARG A 131 12.41 4.19 12.20
CA ARG A 131 12.20 5.50 12.80
C ARG A 131 10.88 5.48 13.58
N ALA A 132 10.90 6.12 14.74
CA ALA A 132 9.67 6.37 15.49
C ALA A 132 8.84 7.48 14.82
N GLU A 133 7.56 7.20 14.62
CA GLU A 133 6.51 8.14 14.21
C GLU A 133 5.39 8.19 15.25
N THR A 134 4.63 9.29 15.25
CA THR A 134 3.45 9.44 16.12
C THR A 134 2.20 9.13 15.31
N CYS A 135 1.44 8.13 15.74
CA CYS A 135 0.22 7.70 15.07
C CYS A 135 -0.97 7.81 16.02
N ARG A 136 -2.11 8.26 15.51
CA ARG A 136 -3.40 8.25 16.18
C ARG A 136 -3.96 6.84 16.19
N TRP A 137 -4.53 6.42 17.31
CA TRP A 137 -5.18 5.11 17.42
C TRP A 137 -6.62 5.20 17.89
N THR A 138 -7.05 6.39 18.33
CA THR A 138 -8.43 6.73 18.65
C THR A 138 -8.75 8.17 18.23
N ARG A 139 -10.04 8.45 18.04
CA ARG A 139 -10.58 9.79 17.88
C ARG A 139 -11.74 9.97 18.85
N GLY A 140 -11.52 10.69 19.95
CA GLY A 140 -12.49 10.78 21.03
C GLY A 140 -12.80 9.39 21.60
N ARG A 141 -14.03 8.91 21.42
CA ARG A 141 -14.49 7.61 21.93
C ARG A 141 -14.36 6.45 20.94
N HIS A 142 -13.95 6.72 19.70
CA HIS A 142 -13.80 5.69 18.67
C HIS A 142 -12.33 5.30 18.52
N ALA A 143 -11.97 4.19 19.16
CA ALA A 143 -10.69 3.53 18.92
C ALA A 143 -10.79 2.62 17.69
N PHE A 144 -9.78 2.69 16.82
CA PHE A 144 -9.66 1.81 15.64
C PHE A 144 -9.12 0.44 16.03
N VAL A 145 -8.34 0.39 17.11
CA VAL A 145 -7.76 -0.83 17.68
C VAL A 145 -8.09 -0.94 19.17
N ARG A 146 -8.44 -2.15 19.61
CA ARG A 146 -8.69 -2.42 21.03
C ARG A 146 -7.41 -2.86 21.73
N GLU A 147 -7.24 -2.42 22.97
CA GLU A 147 -6.14 -2.83 23.86
C GLU A 147 -4.75 -2.64 23.26
N LEU A 148 -4.46 -1.47 22.68
CA LEU A 148 -3.14 -1.17 22.15
C LEU A 148 -2.10 -1.13 23.29
N LYS A 149 -0.97 -1.82 23.11
CA LYS A 149 0.11 -1.91 24.10
C LYS A 149 1.47 -1.87 23.41
N PRO A 150 2.54 -1.43 24.12
CA PRO A 150 3.91 -1.60 23.65
C PRO A 150 4.20 -3.04 23.21
N GLY A 151 4.96 -3.19 22.12
CA GLY A 151 5.33 -4.47 21.53
C GLY A 151 4.33 -5.01 20.50
N HIS A 152 3.11 -4.48 20.39
CA HIS A 152 2.18 -4.91 19.34
C HIS A 152 2.68 -4.50 17.95
N GLN A 153 2.53 -5.43 16.99
CA GLN A 153 2.62 -5.12 15.57
C GLN A 153 1.31 -4.48 15.11
N VAL A 154 1.40 -3.45 14.30
CA VAL A 154 0.23 -2.69 13.83
C VAL A 154 0.35 -2.30 12.36
N ALA A 155 -0.80 -2.23 11.68
CA ALA A 155 -0.90 -1.63 10.35
C ALA A 155 -1.11 -0.12 10.47
N LEU A 156 -0.40 0.64 9.62
CA LEU A 156 -0.46 2.08 9.57
C LEU A 156 -0.91 2.57 8.19
N HIS A 157 -1.79 3.57 8.16
CA HIS A 157 -2.15 4.31 6.96
C HIS A 157 -2.32 5.78 7.34
N TRP A 158 -1.59 6.67 6.66
CA TRP A 158 -1.33 8.04 7.11
C TRP A 158 -0.81 8.05 8.55
N ASP A 159 -1.26 8.99 9.37
CA ASP A 159 -0.93 9.08 10.78
C ASP A 159 -1.82 8.18 11.66
N TRP A 160 -2.44 7.12 11.12
CA TRP A 160 -3.37 6.26 11.87
C TRP A 160 -2.86 4.83 12.04
N ILE A 161 -3.08 4.29 13.24
CA ILE A 161 -3.08 2.86 13.53
C ILE A 161 -4.44 2.31 13.13
N CYS A 162 -4.45 1.45 12.11
CA CYS A 162 -5.67 0.93 11.51
C CYS A 162 -6.07 -0.45 12.04
N ASP A 163 -5.08 -1.29 12.34
CA ASP A 163 -5.32 -2.63 12.87
C ASP A 163 -4.12 -3.15 13.67
N ARG A 164 -4.35 -4.17 14.49
CA ARG A 164 -3.29 -5.00 15.07
C ARG A 164 -2.95 -6.14 14.12
N LEU A 165 -1.67 -6.46 14.03
CA LEU A 165 -1.18 -7.53 13.17
C LEU A 165 -0.65 -8.68 14.01
N ASP A 166 -0.89 -9.89 13.53
CA ASP A 166 -0.16 -11.08 13.93
C ASP A 166 1.04 -11.31 12.99
N ASP A 167 1.91 -12.26 13.34
CA ASP A 167 3.13 -12.52 12.57
C ASP A 167 2.84 -12.91 11.10
N PRO A 168 1.82 -13.74 10.78
CA PRO A 168 1.43 -14.00 9.39
C PRO A 168 1.04 -12.74 8.62
N SER A 169 0.25 -11.84 9.22
CA SER A 169 -0.16 -10.60 8.58
C SER A 169 1.01 -9.66 8.30
N VAL A 170 1.98 -9.59 9.22
CA VAL A 170 3.22 -8.83 9.01
C VAL A 170 4.04 -9.42 7.87
N ALA A 171 4.14 -10.76 7.79
CA ALA A 171 4.87 -11.43 6.72
C ALA A 171 4.25 -11.16 5.34
N GLU A 172 2.92 -11.27 5.23
CA GLU A 172 2.21 -10.99 3.97
C GLU A 172 2.36 -9.52 3.54
N LEU A 173 2.18 -8.58 4.46
CA LEU A 173 2.33 -7.16 4.14
C LEU A 173 3.78 -6.81 3.76
N THR A 174 4.75 -7.51 4.36
CA THR A 174 6.17 -7.38 4.00
C THR A 174 6.43 -7.88 2.58
N ASP A 175 6.01 -9.10 2.24
CA ASP A 175 6.15 -9.66 0.89
C ASP A 175 5.44 -8.78 -0.15
N ARG A 176 4.21 -8.36 0.14
CA ARG A 176 3.44 -7.50 -0.76
C ARG A 176 4.12 -6.17 -1.03
N THR A 177 4.65 -5.53 0.02
CA THR A 177 5.41 -4.29 -0.10
C THR A 177 6.67 -4.50 -0.93
N GLN A 178 7.39 -5.62 -0.73
CA GLN A 178 8.59 -5.92 -1.53
C GLN A 178 8.26 -6.10 -3.01
N ARG A 179 7.20 -6.85 -3.36
CA ARG A 179 6.77 -7.03 -4.75
C ARG A 179 6.34 -5.70 -5.40
N GLN A 180 5.65 -4.85 -4.65
CA GLN A 180 5.29 -3.50 -5.09
C GLN A 180 6.55 -2.66 -5.41
N LEU A 181 7.54 -2.65 -4.52
CA LEU A 181 8.78 -1.91 -4.73
C LEU A 181 9.59 -2.46 -5.91
N ILE A 182 9.77 -3.77 -5.99
CA ILE A 182 10.52 -4.43 -7.08
C ILE A 182 9.90 -4.07 -8.44
N SER A 183 8.59 -4.25 -8.58
CA SER A 183 7.90 -4.02 -9.85
C SER A 183 7.82 -2.53 -10.21
N THR A 184 7.63 -1.65 -9.21
CA THR A 184 7.66 -0.19 -9.40
C THR A 184 9.05 0.28 -9.85
N ASN A 185 10.12 -0.19 -9.20
CA ASN A 185 11.48 0.18 -9.55
C ASN A 185 11.88 -0.34 -10.94
N ALA A 186 11.45 -1.53 -11.33
CA ALA A 186 11.65 -2.05 -12.67
C ALA A 186 10.99 -1.15 -13.74
N TRP A 187 9.78 -0.66 -13.47
CA TRP A 187 9.09 0.29 -14.35
C TRP A 187 9.78 1.66 -14.40
N LEU A 188 10.23 2.19 -13.27
CA LEU A 188 10.97 3.46 -13.20
C LEU A 188 12.27 3.39 -14.03
N ALA A 189 13.02 2.30 -13.92
CA ALA A 189 14.25 2.10 -14.68
C ALA A 189 14.02 2.11 -16.20
N GLN A 190 12.93 1.50 -16.67
CA GLN A 190 12.57 1.50 -18.10
C GLN A 190 12.23 2.92 -18.62
N ARG A 191 11.64 3.77 -17.78
CA ARG A 191 11.30 5.16 -18.16
C ARG A 191 12.49 6.09 -18.21
N SER A 192 13.50 5.84 -17.38
CA SER A 192 14.74 6.62 -17.39
C SER A 192 15.59 6.34 -18.64
N HIS A 193 15.34 5.24 -19.36
CA HIS A 193 16.05 4.85 -20.58
C HIS A 193 15.04 4.54 -21.70
N PRO A 194 14.40 5.56 -22.31
CA PRO A 194 13.52 5.34 -23.45
C PRO A 194 14.35 4.79 -24.62
N THR A 195 14.06 3.56 -25.04
CA THR A 195 14.57 2.97 -26.29
C THR A 195 14.05 3.69 -27.51
#